data_AF-A0A1X3DKF4-F1
#
_entry.id   AF-A0A1X3DKF4-F1
#
_cell.length_a   1.000
_cell.length_b   1.000
_cell.length_c   1.000
_cell.angle_alpha   90.00
_cell.angle_beta   90.00
_cell.angle_gamma   90.00
#
_symmetry.space_group_name_H-M   'P 1'
#
loop_
_entity.id
_entity.type
_entity.pdbx_description
1 polymer ?
#
loop_
_entity_poly.entity_id
_entity_poly.type
_entity_poly.pdbx_seq_one_letter_code
_entity_poly.pdbx_strand_id
1 'polypeptide(L)'
;MASRKNIHVTDNTEQYIIGRTTTDQPNWSGTINSAFELLAHLAKAEKPELSGEEWAEIQNIYAGSELSKLCLPINIAADLMTHYGATITSQLPEHCQPLVERLVNMTQAQQFAILDAVRLYWAAQ
;
A
#
# COMPACT_ATOMS: atom_id res chain seq x y z
N MET A 1 21.08 -2.98 -18.54
CA MET A 1 20.62 -2.04 -19.59
C MET A 1 19.33 -1.40 -19.12
N ALA A 2 19.23 -0.06 -19.11
CA ALA A 2 17.97 0.62 -18.81
C ALA A 2 17.08 0.60 -20.07
N SER A 3 15.88 0.02 -19.98
CA SER A 3 14.88 0.09 -21.04
C SER A 3 14.22 1.47 -21.01
N ARG A 4 14.15 2.17 -22.14
CA ARG A 4 13.33 3.39 -22.25
C ARG A 4 11.85 3.00 -22.18
N LYS A 5 11.10 3.62 -21.27
CA LYS A 5 9.65 3.47 -21.11
C LYS A 5 9.02 4.85 -21.16
N ASN A 6 7.90 4.98 -21.88
CA ASN A 6 7.10 6.20 -21.88
C ASN A 6 6.05 6.07 -20.78
N ILE A 7 5.96 7.06 -19.89
CA ILE A 7 5.04 7.08 -18.76
C ILE A 7 4.14 8.30 -18.96
N HIS A 8 2.83 8.09 -18.87
CA HIS A 8 1.88 9.20 -18.79
C HIS A 8 1.83 9.71 -17.35
N VAL A 9 1.97 11.02 -17.17
CA VAL A 9 1.98 11.71 -15.88
C VAL A 9 0.72 12.56 -15.81
N THR A 10 -0.04 12.43 -14.72
CA THR A 10 -1.24 13.26 -14.51
C THR A 10 -0.87 14.68 -14.08
N ASP A 11 -1.76 15.65 -14.30
CA ASP A 11 -1.58 17.04 -13.87
C ASP A 11 -1.23 17.15 -12.38
N ASN A 12 -1.89 16.34 -11.52
CA ASN A 12 -1.59 16.31 -10.09
C ASN A 12 -0.16 15.85 -9.80
N THR A 13 0.32 14.82 -10.51
CA THR A 13 1.69 14.32 -10.36
C THR A 13 2.70 15.34 -10.87
N GLU A 14 2.41 16.00 -11.98
CA GLU A 14 3.24 17.07 -12.54
C GLU A 14 3.38 18.24 -11.57
N GLN A 15 2.26 18.76 -11.06
CA GLN A 15 2.25 19.84 -10.08
C GLN A 15 2.98 19.46 -8.79
N TYR A 16 2.81 18.22 -8.32
CA TYR A 16 3.51 17.72 -7.14
C TYR A 16 5.03 17.76 -7.31
N ILE A 17 5.53 17.36 -8.49
CA ILE A 17 6.96 17.34 -8.82
C ILE A 17 7.50 18.77 -9.00
N ILE A 18 6.82 19.60 -9.79
CA ILE A 18 7.23 20.98 -10.05
C ILE A 18 7.32 21.77 -8.73
N GLY A 19 6.32 21.64 -7.85
CA GLY A 19 6.30 22.36 -6.56
C GLY A 19 7.42 21.98 -5.58
N ARG A 20 8.23 20.96 -5.89
CA ARG A 20 9.36 20.48 -5.08
C ARG A 20 10.69 20.54 -5.81
N THR A 21 10.72 21.10 -7.02
CA THR A 21 11.93 21.22 -7.83
C THR A 21 12.39 22.68 -7.83
N THR A 22 13.68 22.91 -7.60
CA THR A 22 14.29 24.26 -7.57
C THR A 22 14.76 24.74 -8.94
N THR A 23 14.74 23.86 -9.96
CA THR A 23 15.19 24.14 -11.33
C THR A 23 14.00 24.36 -12.27
N ASP A 24 14.18 25.21 -13.28
CA ASP A 24 13.15 25.51 -14.29
C ASP A 24 12.71 24.28 -15.10
N GLN A 25 13.52 23.21 -15.10
CA GLN A 25 13.15 21.91 -15.67
C GLN A 25 13.31 20.82 -14.62
N PRO A 26 12.23 20.13 -14.21
CA PRO A 26 12.33 18.99 -13.32
C PRO A 26 13.04 17.80 -13.95
N ASN A 27 13.93 17.14 -13.19
CA ASN A 27 14.47 15.83 -13.57
C ASN A 27 13.43 14.74 -13.30
N TRP A 28 12.48 14.56 -14.21
CA TRP A 28 11.38 13.61 -14.10
C TRP A 28 11.83 12.19 -13.73
N SER A 29 12.81 11.65 -14.46
CA SER A 29 13.30 10.29 -14.22
C SER A 29 13.95 10.17 -12.85
N GLY A 30 14.77 11.15 -12.46
CA GLY A 30 15.39 11.17 -11.13
C GLY A 30 14.34 11.20 -10.02
N THR A 31 13.38 12.12 -10.10
CA THR A 31 12.33 12.26 -9.09
C THR A 31 11.47 11.02 -8.97
N ILE A 32 11.06 10.42 -10.09
CA ILE A 32 10.24 9.19 -10.07
C ILE A 32 11.04 8.02 -9.49
N ASN A 33 12.28 7.82 -9.93
CA ASN A 33 13.12 6.73 -9.43
C ASN A 33 13.38 6.87 -7.92
N SER A 34 13.74 8.07 -7.44
CA SER A 34 13.95 8.32 -6.02
C SER A 34 12.66 8.18 -5.19
N ALA A 35 11.50 8.49 -5.76
CA ALA A 35 10.22 8.22 -5.10
C ALA A 35 10.01 6.72 -4.89
N PHE A 36 10.29 5.88 -5.89
CA PHE A 36 10.21 4.43 -5.75
C PHE A 36 11.26 3.86 -4.79
N GLU A 37 12.48 4.41 -4.75
CA GLU A 37 13.49 4.05 -3.75
C GLU A 37 13.01 4.36 -2.33
N LEU A 38 12.40 5.54 -2.12
CA LEU A 38 11.81 5.91 -0.83
C LEU A 38 10.65 4.99 -0.45
N LEU A 39 9.76 4.68 -1.39
CA LEU A 39 8.65 3.75 -1.15
C LEU A 39 9.15 2.36 -0.78
N ALA A 40 10.15 1.83 -1.49
CA ALA A 40 10.76 0.54 -1.17
C ALA A 40 11.43 0.54 0.20
N HIS A 41 12.09 1.65 0.58
CA HIS A 41 12.65 1.81 1.92
C HIS A 41 11.56 1.79 2.99
N LEU A 42 10.50 2.58 2.82
CA LEU A 42 9.37 2.65 3.76
C LEU A 42 8.66 1.29 3.88
N ALA A 43 8.38 0.62 2.77
CA ALA A 43 7.74 -0.69 2.78
C ALA A 43 8.55 -1.73 3.59
N LYS A 44 9.89 -1.64 3.53
CA LYS A 44 10.77 -2.50 4.33
C LYS A 44 10.84 -2.07 5.80
N ALA A 45 11.02 -0.77 6.05
CA ALA A 45 11.24 -0.23 7.39
C ALA A 45 9.99 -0.29 8.27
N GLU A 46 8.82 -0.08 7.68
CA GLU A 46 7.53 0.01 8.37
C GLU A 46 6.73 -1.29 8.31
N LYS A 47 7.33 -2.38 7.79
CA LYS A 47 6.65 -3.69 7.71
C LYS A 47 6.34 -4.19 9.13
N PRO A 48 5.06 -4.35 9.50
CA PRO A 48 4.71 -4.79 10.84
C PRO A 48 5.02 -6.27 11.05
N GLU A 49 5.25 -6.63 12.30
CA GLU A 49 5.30 -8.02 12.74
C GLU A 49 3.87 -8.57 12.86
N LEU A 50 3.51 -9.43 11.91
CA LEU A 50 2.23 -10.14 11.89
C LEU A 50 2.50 -11.65 11.84
N SER A 51 1.61 -12.42 12.46
CA SER A 51 1.68 -13.88 12.43
C SER A 51 1.39 -14.41 11.02
N GLY A 52 1.72 -15.68 10.76
CA GLY A 52 1.39 -16.33 9.49
C GLY A 52 -0.11 -16.36 9.20
N GLU A 53 -0.94 -16.54 10.24
CA GLU A 53 -2.40 -16.52 10.13
C GLU A 53 -2.90 -15.10 9.81
N GLU A 54 -2.36 -14.07 10.46
CA GLU A 54 -2.71 -12.68 10.16
C GLU A 54 -2.32 -12.28 8.74
N TRP A 55 -1.16 -12.72 8.26
CA TRP A 55 -0.77 -12.51 6.87
C TRP A 55 -1.70 -13.23 5.89
N ALA A 56 -2.10 -14.46 6.19
CA ALA A 56 -3.03 -15.22 5.36
C ALA A 56 -4.40 -14.52 5.28
N GLU A 57 -4.93 -14.04 6.40
CA GLU A 57 -6.17 -13.25 6.44
C GLU A 57 -6.06 -12.01 5.55
N ILE A 58 -5.00 -11.21 5.72
CA ILE A 58 -4.81 -10.01 4.92
C ILE A 58 -4.66 -10.32 3.43
N GLN A 59 -3.92 -11.38 3.08
CA GLN A 59 -3.78 -11.80 1.68
C GLN A 59 -5.13 -12.18 1.07
N ASN A 60 -5.99 -12.85 1.83
CA ASN A 60 -7.35 -13.24 1.41
C ASN A 60 -8.26 -12.03 1.18
N ILE A 61 -8.15 -10.96 1.98
CA ILE A 61 -8.89 -9.70 1.76
C ILE A 61 -8.71 -9.22 0.31
N TYR A 62 -7.47 -9.29 -0.18
CA TYR A 62 -7.08 -8.75 -1.48
C TYR A 62 -6.95 -9.80 -2.59
N ALA A 63 -7.39 -11.04 -2.36
CA ALA A 63 -7.37 -12.07 -3.39
C ALA A 63 -8.19 -11.62 -4.62
N GLY A 64 -7.55 -11.56 -5.79
CA GLY A 64 -8.18 -11.09 -7.03
C GLY A 64 -8.41 -9.57 -7.12
N SER A 65 -7.91 -8.78 -6.17
CA SER A 65 -8.02 -7.32 -6.21
C SER A 65 -6.98 -6.68 -7.12
N GLU A 66 -7.39 -5.66 -7.89
CA GLU A 66 -6.47 -4.87 -8.72
C GLU A 66 -5.77 -3.78 -7.88
N LEU A 67 -4.64 -4.17 -7.28
CA LEU A 67 -3.90 -3.30 -6.35
C LEU A 67 -3.03 -2.25 -7.03
N SER A 68 -3.03 -2.08 -8.36
CA SER A 68 -2.25 -1.00 -9.00
C SER A 68 -2.76 0.41 -8.67
N LYS A 69 -4.03 0.54 -8.27
CA LYS A 69 -4.65 1.80 -7.82
C LYS A 69 -4.95 1.73 -6.32
N LEU A 70 -4.23 2.52 -5.53
CA LEU A 70 -4.49 2.63 -4.10
C LEU A 70 -5.62 3.62 -3.83
N CYS A 71 -6.61 3.19 -3.05
CA CYS A 71 -7.53 4.12 -2.41
C CYS A 71 -6.84 4.72 -1.20
N LEU A 72 -6.73 6.05 -1.17
CA LEU A 72 -6.15 6.81 -0.06
C LEU A 72 -7.24 7.57 0.70
N PRO A 73 -7.20 7.65 2.04
CA PRO A 73 -6.23 6.97 2.91
C PRO A 73 -6.43 5.45 2.89
N ILE A 74 -5.34 4.71 3.12
CA ILE A 74 -5.39 3.25 3.22
C ILE A 74 -6.15 2.90 4.51
N ASN A 75 -7.05 1.92 4.43
CA ASN A 75 -7.83 1.47 5.58
C ASN A 75 -8.07 -0.04 5.55
N ILE A 76 -7.00 -0.79 5.84
CA ILE A 76 -7.03 -2.28 5.80
C ILE A 76 -8.04 -2.84 6.80
N ALA A 77 -8.26 -2.16 7.93
CA ALA A 77 -9.28 -2.56 8.89
C ALA A 77 -10.69 -2.49 8.29
N ALA A 78 -11.02 -1.42 7.57
CA ALA A 78 -12.29 -1.32 6.87
C ALA A 78 -12.40 -2.34 5.73
N ASP A 79 -11.30 -2.63 5.04
CA ASP A 79 -11.27 -3.65 3.99
C ASP A 79 -11.53 -5.06 4.58
N LEU A 80 -10.94 -5.39 5.74
CA LEU A 80 -11.23 -6.63 6.49
C LEU A 80 -12.71 -6.71 6.89
N MET A 81 -13.26 -5.65 7.48
CA MET A 81 -14.68 -5.59 7.86
C MET A 81 -15.59 -5.82 6.65
N THR A 82 -15.27 -5.17 5.53
CA THR A 82 -16.02 -5.29 4.27
C THR A 82 -15.93 -6.70 3.69
N HIS A 83 -14.74 -7.31 3.71
CA HIS A 83 -14.51 -8.68 3.24
C HIS A 83 -15.43 -9.69 3.94
N TYR A 84 -15.63 -9.54 5.24
CA TYR A 84 -16.50 -10.39 6.05
C TYR A 84 -17.97 -9.94 6.10
N GLY A 85 -18.33 -8.82 5.45
CA GLY A 85 -19.67 -8.24 5.55
C GLY A 85 -20.03 -7.76 6.96
N ALA A 86 -19.02 -7.45 7.78
CA ALA A 86 -19.19 -7.03 9.16
C ALA A 86 -19.35 -5.49 9.26
N THR A 87 -20.20 -5.07 10.20
CA THR A 87 -20.43 -3.65 10.55
C THR A 87 -19.90 -3.28 11.93
N ILE A 88 -19.72 -4.28 12.80
CA ILE A 88 -19.12 -4.15 14.13
C ILE A 88 -18.14 -5.30 14.37
N THR A 89 -17.08 -5.08 15.17
CA THR A 89 -16.00 -6.05 15.41
C THR A 89 -16.52 -7.42 15.85
N SER A 90 -17.56 -7.47 16.69
CA SER A 90 -18.11 -8.74 17.20
C SER A 90 -18.79 -9.62 16.14
N GLN A 91 -18.97 -9.13 14.91
CA GLN A 91 -19.46 -9.92 13.77
C GLN A 91 -18.33 -10.63 13.02
N LEU A 92 -17.06 -10.27 13.27
CA LEU A 92 -15.91 -10.94 12.68
C LEU A 92 -15.66 -12.31 13.32
N PRO A 93 -15.01 -13.23 12.58
CA PRO A 93 -14.40 -14.42 13.19
C PRO A 93 -13.52 -14.04 14.38
N GLU A 94 -13.52 -14.86 15.44
CA GLU A 94 -12.83 -14.54 16.71
C GLU A 94 -11.34 -14.22 16.51
N HIS A 95 -10.68 -14.90 15.58
CA HIS A 95 -9.27 -14.66 15.25
C HIS A 95 -9.03 -13.34 14.50
N CYS A 96 -10.03 -12.80 13.81
CA CYS A 96 -9.95 -11.53 13.08
C CYS A 96 -10.25 -10.30 13.96
N GLN A 97 -10.93 -10.47 15.09
CA GLN A 97 -11.25 -9.38 16.02
C GLN A 97 -10.01 -8.66 16.58
N PRO A 98 -8.98 -9.35 17.13
CA PRO A 98 -7.76 -8.66 17.57
C PRO A 98 -6.98 -8.07 16.39
N LEU A 99 -7.04 -8.71 15.22
CA LEU A 99 -6.38 -8.21 14.01
C LEU A 99 -6.97 -6.86 13.57
N VAL A 100 -8.30 -6.71 13.54
CA VAL A 100 -8.92 -5.43 13.13
C VAL A 100 -8.52 -4.28 14.06
N GLU A 101 -8.46 -4.53 15.37
CA GLU A 101 -8.03 -3.53 16.36
C GLU A 101 -6.57 -3.11 16.14
N ARG A 102 -5.69 -4.06 15.81
CA ARG A 102 -4.30 -3.76 15.46
C ARG A 102 -4.22 -2.92 14.19
N LEU A 103 -4.94 -3.31 13.13
CA LEU A 103 -4.95 -2.62 11.85
C LEU A 103 -5.44 -1.17 11.95
N VAL A 104 -6.47 -0.90 12.77
CA VAL A 104 -6.97 0.46 13.01
C VAL A 104 -5.89 1.37 13.62
N ASN A 105 -5.03 0.82 14.47
CA ASN A 105 -3.98 1.58 15.15
C ASN A 105 -2.70 1.74 14.32
N MET A 106 -2.62 1.16 13.12
CA MET A 106 -1.44 1.27 12.26
C MET A 106 -1.37 2.62 11.54
N THR A 107 -0.14 3.13 11.42
CA THR A 107 0.13 4.32 10.63
C THR A 107 -0.11 4.06 9.14
N GLN A 108 -0.28 5.11 8.34
CA GLN A 108 -0.39 4.97 6.89
C GLN A 108 0.85 4.33 6.25
N ALA A 109 2.04 4.52 6.83
CA ALA A 109 3.26 3.91 6.33
C ALA A 109 3.29 2.39 6.58
N GLN A 110 2.83 1.95 7.75
CA GLN A 110 2.67 0.53 8.07
C GLN A 110 1.59 -0.13 7.21
N GLN A 111 0.45 0.54 7.01
CA GLN A 111 -0.60 0.03 6.12
C GLN A 111 -0.13 -0.05 4.66
N PHE A 112 0.64 0.94 4.19
CA PHE A 112 1.30 0.87 2.90
C PHE A 112 2.27 -0.32 2.80
N ALA A 113 3.10 -0.56 3.83
CA ALA A 113 4.03 -1.68 3.87
C ALA A 113 3.32 -3.05 3.81
N ILE A 114 2.15 -3.17 4.45
CA ILE A 114 1.29 -4.36 4.31
C ILE A 114 0.83 -4.54 2.86
N LEU A 115 0.26 -3.49 2.24
CA LEU A 115 -0.22 -3.58 0.86
C LEU A 115 0.89 -3.89 -0.14
N ASP A 116 2.08 -3.32 0.07
CA ASP A 116 3.26 -3.65 -0.74
C ASP A 116 3.63 -5.13 -0.62
N ALA A 117 3.67 -5.67 0.60
CA ALA A 117 3.92 -7.09 0.83
C ALA A 117 2.84 -8.00 0.19
N VAL A 118 1.57 -7.60 0.24
CA VAL A 118 0.45 -8.32 -0.41
C VAL A 118 0.60 -8.32 -1.93
N ARG A 119 0.97 -7.18 -2.53
CA ARG A 119 1.25 -7.09 -3.98
C ARG A 119 2.38 -8.02 -4.39
N LEU A 120 3.48 -8.05 -3.63
CA LEU A 120 4.60 -8.95 -3.90
C LEU A 120 4.19 -10.43 -3.79
N TYR A 121 3.38 -10.77 -2.79
CA TYR A 121 2.86 -12.13 -2.62
C TYR A 121 2.05 -12.57 -3.84
N TRP A 122 1.07 -11.77 -4.26
CA TRP A 122 0.20 -12.13 -5.39
C TRP A 122 0.88 -12.03 -6.75
N ALA A 123 1.87 -11.15 -6.93
CA ALA A 123 2.65 -11.07 -8.17
C ALA A 123 3.63 -12.25 -8.35
N ALA A 124 3.93 -12.99 -7.29
CA ALA A 124 4.81 -14.17 -7.33
C ALA A 124 4.07 -15.48 -7.63
N GLN A 125 2.74 -15.44 -7.74
CA GLN A 125 1.90 -16.59 -8.13
C GLN A 125 1.84 -16.71 -9.65
#